data_AF-M0PA67-F1
#
_entry.id   AF-M0PA67-F1
#
_cell.length_a   1.000
_cell.length_b   1.000
_cell.length_c   1.000
_cell.angle_alpha   90.00
_cell.angle_beta   90.00
_cell.angle_gamma   90.00
#
_symmetry.space_group_name_H-M   'P 1'
#
loop_
_entity.id
_entity.type
_entity.pdbx_description
1 polymer ?
#
loop_
_entity_poly.entity_id
_entity_poly.type
_entity_poly.pdbx_seq_one_letter_code
_entity_poly.pdbx_strand_id
1 'polypeptide(L)' 'MEIDAELRRQIAVSLSAAAVFVAGLVGIGVAFGGPDGLPETGAIALVALLAAFVLLMALVGAYLIRAGDDSE' A
#
# COMPACT_ATOMS: atom_id res chain seq x y z
N MET A 1 -29.56 -1.70 1.55
CA MET A 1 -28.79 -2.55 0.64
C MET A 1 -27.80 -3.31 1.52
N GLU A 2 -28.12 -4.56 1.90
CA GLU A 2 -27.40 -5.34 2.93
C GLU A 2 -26.17 -6.09 2.39
N ILE A 3 -25.89 -5.99 1.09
CA ILE A 3 -24.71 -6.56 0.42
C ILE A 3 -23.45 -5.67 0.56
N ASP A 4 -23.58 -4.41 0.99
CA ASP A 4 -22.52 -3.40 0.76
C ASP A 4 -21.76 -2.90 2.00
N ALA A 5 -21.85 -3.53 3.16
CA ALA A 5 -21.00 -3.14 4.29
C ALA A 5 -19.64 -3.86 4.23
N GLU A 6 -19.66 -5.18 4.09
CA GLU A 6 -18.47 -6.04 4.15
C GLU A 6 -17.61 -5.91 2.88
N LEU A 7 -18.23 -6.01 1.69
CA LEU A 7 -17.54 -5.82 0.41
C LEU A 7 -16.93 -4.41 0.30
N ARG A 8 -17.63 -3.40 0.83
CA ARG A 8 -17.14 -2.02 0.84
C ARG A 8 -15.95 -1.84 1.77
N ARG A 9 -15.92 -2.53 2.92
CA ARG A 9 -14.78 -2.51 3.85
C ARG A 9 -13.57 -3.18 3.23
N GLN A 10 -13.74 -4.32 2.56
CA GLN A 10 -12.65 -5.00 1.88
C GLN A 10 -12.07 -4.19 0.72
N ILE A 11 -12.94 -3.60 -0.12
CA ILE A 11 -12.52 -2.71 -1.22
C ILE A 11 -11.84 -1.46 -0.66
N ALA A 12 -12.39 -0.85 0.41
CA ALA A 12 -11.81 0.35 1.02
C ALA A 12 -10.41 0.09 1.59
N VAL A 13 -10.20 -1.06 2.23
CA VAL A 13 -8.88 -1.44 2.76
C VAL A 13 -7.88 -1.65 1.62
N SER A 14 -8.23 -2.41 0.59
CA SER A 14 -7.36 -2.62 -0.57
C SER A 14 -7.04 -1.31 -1.29
N LEU A 15 -8.05 -0.45 -1.48
CA LEU A 15 -7.89 0.87 -2.07
C LEU A 15 -6.98 1.78 -1.23
N SER A 16 -7.11 1.74 0.09
CA SER A 16 -6.24 2.50 0.99
C SER A 16 -4.78 2.04 0.92
N ALA A 17 -4.54 0.73 0.82
CA ALA A 17 -3.20 0.17 0.69
C ALA A 17 -2.54 0.64 -0.63
N ALA A 18 -3.29 0.58 -1.73
CA ALA A 18 -2.84 1.10 -3.02
C ALA A 18 -2.57 2.62 -2.97
N ALA A 19 -3.43 3.39 -2.32
CA ALA A 19 -3.25 4.83 -2.17
C ALA A 19 -1.97 5.17 -1.39
N VAL A 20 -1.68 4.45 -0.31
CA VAL A 20 -0.43 4.60 0.47
C VAL A 20 0.80 4.30 -0.39
N PHE A 21 0.74 3.25 -1.21
CA PHE A 21 1.83 2.91 -2.13
C PHE A 21 2.10 4.01 -3.15
N VAL A 22 1.05 4.51 -3.80
CA VAL A 22 1.16 5.59 -4.78
C VAL A 22 1.72 6.86 -4.11
N ALA A 23 1.24 7.20 -2.92
CA ALA A 23 1.77 8.34 -2.17
C ALA A 23 3.27 8.18 -1.86
N GLY A 24 3.71 6.97 -1.50
CA GLY A 24 5.12 6.65 -1.30
C GLY A 24 5.96 6.84 -2.57
N LEU A 25 5.46 6.37 -3.72
CA LEU A 25 6.14 6.54 -5.01
C LEU A 25 6.27 8.01 -5.39
N VAL A 26 5.20 8.80 -5.20
CA VAL A 26 5.21 10.25 -5.43
C VAL A 26 6.20 10.92 -4.49
N GLY A 27 6.23 10.54 -3.22
CA GLY A 27 7.19 11.07 -2.23
C GLY A 27 8.64 10.83 -2.64
N ILE A 28 8.97 9.62 -3.10
CA ILE A 28 10.31 9.30 -3.60
C ILE A 28 10.62 10.07 -4.89
N GLY A 29 9.66 10.18 -5.81
CA GLY A 29 9.81 10.96 -7.03
C GLY A 29 10.08 12.44 -6.75
N VAL A 30 9.42 13.02 -5.75
CA VAL A 30 9.65 14.42 -5.35
C VAL A 30 10.98 14.59 -4.60
N ALA A 31 11.37 13.64 -3.75
CA ALA A 31 12.58 13.74 -2.93
C ALA A 31 13.88 13.44 -3.70
N PHE A 32 13.82 12.51 -4.67
CA PHE A 32 15.00 12.01 -5.38
C PHE A 32 14.94 12.23 -6.90
N GLY A 33 13.84 12.78 -7.42
CA GLY A 33 13.72 13.11 -8.85
C GLY A 33 14.60 14.31 -9.19
N GLY A 34 15.60 14.08 -10.05
CA GLY A 34 16.48 15.12 -10.57
C GLY A 34 16.63 15.04 -12.11
N PRO A 35 17.18 16.09 -12.73
CA PRO A 35 17.36 16.16 -14.19
C PRO A 35 18.29 15.08 -14.76
N ASP A 36 19.23 14.57 -13.95
CA ASP A 36 20.18 13.52 -14.34
C ASP A 36 19.64 12.09 -14.09
N GLY A 37 18.37 11.94 -13.70
CA GLY A 37 17.73 10.66 -13.42
C GLY A 37 17.68 10.32 -11.92
N LEU A 38 17.59 9.03 -11.62
CA LEU A 38 17.40 8.54 -10.25
C LEU A 38 18.76 8.22 -9.60
N PRO A 39 19.15 8.90 -8.51
CA PRO A 39 20.39 8.61 -7.80
C PRO A 39 20.34 7.21 -7.15
N GLU A 40 21.51 6.63 -6.85
CA GLU A 40 21.64 5.31 -6.20
C GLU A 40 20.77 5.18 -4.94
N THR A 41 20.73 6.22 -4.11
CA THR A 41 19.90 6.28 -2.91
C THR A 41 18.41 6.26 -3.25
N GLY A 42 17.99 6.94 -4.32
CA GLY A 42 16.61 6.92 -4.81
C GLY A 42 16.20 5.54 -5.33
N ALA A 43 17.11 4.84 -6.01
CA ALA A 43 16.88 3.46 -6.46
C ALA A 43 16.71 2.50 -5.27
N ILE A 44 17.58 2.59 -4.26
CA ILE A 44 17.45 1.81 -3.01
C ILE A 44 16.13 2.14 -2.30
N ALA A 45 15.75 3.43 -2.24
CA ALA A 45 14.49 3.85 -1.65
C ALA A 45 13.27 3.26 -2.38
N LEU A 46 13.28 3.20 -3.72
CA LEU A 46 12.21 2.57 -4.49
C LEU A 46 12.11 1.06 -4.20
N VAL A 47 13.25 0.35 -4.15
CA VAL A 47 13.26 -1.08 -3.82
C VAL A 47 12.76 -1.31 -2.39
N ALA A 48 13.21 -0.49 -1.44
CA ALA A 48 12.74 -0.54 -0.05
C ALA A 48 11.23 -0.26 0.05
N LEU A 49 10.71 0.70 -0.71
CA LEU A 49 9.28 0.99 -0.78
C LEU A 49 8.50 -0.20 -1.34
N LEU A 50 9.00 -0.84 -2.41
CA LEU A 50 8.37 -2.04 -2.97
C LEU A 50 8.34 -3.19 -1.94
N ALA A 51 9.45 -3.43 -1.25
CA ALA A 51 9.53 -4.44 -0.21
C ALA A 51 8.55 -4.12 0.94
N ALA A 52 8.50 -2.86 1.39
CA ALA A 52 7.56 -2.40 2.39
C ALA A 52 6.10 -2.57 1.95
N PHE A 53 5.80 -2.32 0.68
CA PHE A 53 4.45 -2.52 0.13
C PHE A 53 4.02 -3.99 0.13
N VAL A 54 4.92 -4.90 -0.25
CA VAL A 54 4.64 -6.34 -0.17
C VAL A 54 4.36 -6.76 1.27
N LEU A 55 5.16 -6.28 2.23
CA LEU A 55 4.92 -6.54 3.65
C LEU A 55 3.60 -5.93 4.14
N LEU A 56 3.26 -4.72 3.68
CA LEU A 56 1.98 -4.07 3.99
C LEU A 56 0.82 -4.91 3.47
N MET A 57 0.89 -5.42 2.23
CA MET A 57 -0.16 -6.27 1.67
C MET A 57 -0.30 -7.60 2.43
N ALA A 58 0.81 -8.18 2.90
CA ALA A 58 0.76 -9.35 3.78
C ALA A 58 0.05 -9.02 5.11
N LEU A 59 0.36 -7.87 5.71
CA LEU A 59 -0.29 -7.39 6.93
C LEU A 59 -1.79 -7.13 6.72
N VAL A 60 -2.15 -6.50 5.60
CA VAL A 60 -3.53 -6.24 5.20
C VAL A 60 -4.29 -7.55 5.00
N GLY A 61 -3.70 -8.53 4.33
CA GLY A 61 -4.28 -9.86 4.18
C GLY A 61 -4.55 -10.52 5.53
N ALA A 62 -3.56 -10.51 6.44
CA ALA A 62 -3.73 -11.03 7.79
C ALA A 62 -4.82 -10.27 8.59
N TYR A 63 -4.88 -8.95 8.47
CA TYR A 63 -5.90 -8.12 9.12
C TYR A 63 -7.31 -8.41 8.59
N LEU A 64 -7.47 -8.57 7.27
CA LEU A 64 -8.76 -8.90 6.66
C LEU A 64 -9.25 -10.29 7.09
N ILE A 65 -8.36 -11.28 7.16
CA ILE A 65 -8.68 -12.62 7.69
C ILE A 65 -9.16 -12.50 9.14
N ARG A 66 -8.42 -11.76 9.97
CA ARG A 66 -8.80 -11.57 11.38
C ARG A 66 -10.10 -10.80 11.56
N ALA A 67 -10.36 -9.78 10.73
CA ALA A 67 -11.56 -8.98 10.81
C ALA A 67 -12.82 -9.71 10.32
N GLY A 68 -12.66 -10.75 9.48
CA GLY A 68 -13.74 -11.64 9.06
C GLY A 68 -14.19 -12.61 10.16
N ASP A 69 -13.26 -13.06 11.01
CA ASP A 69 -13.54 -13.99 12.13
C ASP A 69 -14.36 -13.35 13.27
N ASP A 70 -14.36 -12.02 13.43
CA ASP A 70 -15.12 -11.32 14.48
C ASP A 70 -16.63 -11.17 14.15
N SER A 71 -17.11 -11.76 13.03
CA SER A 71 -18.49 -11.60 12.53
C SER A 71 -19.38 -12.84 12.70
N GLU A 72 -18.89 -13.91 13.35
CA GLU A 72 -19.70 -15.09 13.70
C GLU A 72 -20.40 -14.98 15.07
#